data_AF-I4YHL8-F1
#
_entry.id   AF-I4YHL8-F1
#
_cell.length_a   1.000
_cell.length_b   1.000
_cell.length_c   1.000
_cell.angle_alpha   90.00
_cell.angle_beta   90.00
_cell.angle_gamma   90.00
#
_symmetry.space_group_name_H-M   'P 1'
#
loop_
_entity.id
_entity.type
_entity.pdbx_description
1 polymer ?
#
loop_
_entity_poly.entity_id
_entity_poly.type
_entity_poly.pdbx_seq_one_letter_code
_entity_poly.pdbx_strand_id
1 'polypeptide(L)'
;MASPAARKRLMKENLGMQQQPPPFGFARPDEKDILKWHYVLRGPPDSPYMGGEYHGTLAFPAQYPFKPPEIRMITPSGRFQPNTSICTTFSSFHPASWNPAWSVASILTGLLSFFLDDEIGTGGIRATRSERLLLASKSRTFNRQNKQFVEIFSDLLEADAEPNLDQILDKAAPHPLLPPAPPSQPHLLQTSASKPERSTWERWRWAILLLLAVLISRISHH
;
A
#
# COMPACT_ATOMS: atom_id res chain seq x y z
N MET A 1 11.73 -25.98 6.25
CA MET A 1 12.51 -25.87 5.00
C MET A 1 11.60 -25.41 3.87
N ALA A 2 12.08 -24.55 2.98
CA ALA A 2 11.32 -24.07 1.82
C ALA A 2 11.03 -25.19 0.82
N SER A 3 9.84 -25.19 0.21
CA SER A 3 9.58 -26.03 -0.97
C SER A 3 10.42 -25.56 -2.16
N PRO A 4 10.75 -26.43 -3.13
CA PRO A 4 11.49 -26.03 -4.34
C PRO A 4 10.80 -24.89 -5.10
N ALA A 5 9.47 -24.90 -5.17
CA ALA A 5 8.67 -23.87 -5.81
C ALA A 5 8.75 -22.53 -5.06
N ALA A 6 8.59 -22.53 -3.73
CA ALA A 6 8.73 -21.34 -2.90
C ALA A 6 10.11 -20.72 -3.03
N ARG A 7 11.17 -21.55 -2.96
CA ARG A 7 12.55 -21.11 -3.13
C ARG A 7 12.76 -20.45 -4.51
N LYS A 8 12.32 -21.10 -5.59
CA LYS A 8 12.42 -20.55 -6.95
C LYS A 8 11.69 -19.22 -7.09
N ARG A 9 10.48 -19.11 -6.52
CA ARG A 9 9.72 -17.86 -6.51
C ARG A 9 10.46 -16.76 -5.77
N LEU A 10 10.92 -17.02 -4.53
CA LEU A 10 11.59 -16.02 -3.70
C LEU A 10 12.94 -15.57 -4.27
N MET A 11 13.69 -16.45 -4.93
CA MET A 11 14.90 -16.05 -5.66
C MET A 11 14.59 -15.04 -6.78
N LYS A 12 13.49 -15.26 -7.52
CA LYS A 12 13.05 -14.32 -8.56
C LYS A 12 12.58 -12.98 -7.96
N GLU A 13 11.85 -13.02 -6.85
CA GLU A 13 11.44 -11.81 -6.11
C GLU A 13 12.66 -11.02 -5.63
N ASN A 14 13.73 -11.69 -5.17
CA ASN A 14 14.94 -11.02 -4.67
C ASN A 14 15.64 -10.26 -5.79
N LEU A 15 15.77 -10.88 -6.97
CA LEU A 15 16.30 -10.20 -8.15
C LEU A 15 15.44 -8.98 -8.53
N GLY A 16 14.11 -9.13 -8.49
CA GLY A 16 13.18 -8.03 -8.76
C GLY A 16 13.36 -6.86 -7.79
N MET A 17 13.50 -7.15 -6.50
CA MET A 17 13.74 -6.12 -5.47
C MET A 17 15.08 -5.39 -5.66
N GLN A 18 16.13 -6.08 -6.11
CA GLN A 18 17.44 -5.47 -6.39
C GLN A 18 17.42 -4.59 -7.65
N GLN A 19 16.66 -5.00 -8.67
CA GLN A 19 16.57 -4.27 -9.93
C GLN A 19 15.63 -3.06 -9.86
N GLN A 20 14.48 -3.21 -9.20
CA GLN A 20 13.41 -2.23 -9.16
C GLN A 20 12.73 -2.24 -7.78
N PRO A 21 13.40 -1.71 -6.74
CA PRO A 21 12.76 -1.57 -5.44
C PRO A 21 11.59 -0.59 -5.51
N PRO A 22 10.49 -0.82 -4.77
CA PRO A 22 9.42 0.15 -4.67
C PRO A 22 9.91 1.43 -3.96
N PRO A 23 9.29 2.59 -4.23
CA PRO A 23 9.60 3.82 -3.51
C PRO A 23 9.54 3.61 -1.99
N PHE A 24 10.57 4.09 -1.30
CA PHE A 24 10.70 4.01 0.16
C PHE A 24 10.74 2.59 0.75
N GLY A 25 10.76 1.53 -0.06
CA GLY A 25 10.73 0.15 0.41
C GLY A 25 11.93 -0.67 -0.04
N PHE A 26 12.60 -1.30 0.91
CA PHE A 26 13.74 -2.19 0.67
C PHE A 26 13.45 -3.53 1.32
N ALA A 27 13.85 -4.65 0.71
CA ALA A 27 13.80 -5.95 1.35
C ALA A 27 14.85 -6.91 0.80
N ARG A 28 15.34 -7.78 1.67
CA ARG A 28 16.38 -8.76 1.38
C ARG A 28 16.13 -10.05 2.18
N PRO A 29 16.40 -11.23 1.60
CA PRO A 29 16.35 -12.49 2.33
C PRO A 29 17.43 -12.54 3.41
N ASP A 30 17.12 -13.23 4.51
CA ASP A 30 18.13 -13.71 5.46
C ASP A 30 19.02 -14.75 4.75
N GLU A 31 20.34 -14.64 4.91
CA GLU A 31 21.29 -15.54 4.24
C GLU A 31 21.10 -17.01 4.62
N LYS A 32 20.61 -17.26 5.84
CA LYS A 32 20.47 -18.61 6.41
C LYS A 32 19.10 -19.21 6.12
N ASP A 33 18.09 -18.39 5.87
CA ASP A 33 16.74 -18.86 5.57
C ASP A 33 16.03 -17.96 4.57
N ILE A 34 15.91 -18.43 3.33
CA ILE A 34 15.20 -17.73 2.26
C ILE A 34 13.71 -17.47 2.56
N LEU A 35 13.10 -18.21 3.50
CA LEU A 35 11.73 -17.95 3.94
C LEU A 35 11.61 -16.79 4.92
N LYS A 36 12.73 -16.29 5.45
CA LYS A 36 12.76 -15.13 6.32
C LYS A 36 13.40 -13.98 5.57
N TRP A 37 12.67 -12.89 5.42
CA TRP A 37 13.21 -11.67 4.84
C TRP A 37 13.15 -10.56 5.86
N HIS A 38 14.08 -9.62 5.72
CA HIS A 38 14.02 -8.34 6.39
C HIS A 38 13.63 -7.26 5.39
N TYR A 39 12.90 -6.26 5.86
CA TYR A 39 12.53 -5.09 5.07
C TYR A 39 12.83 -3.80 5.82
N VAL A 40 12.96 -2.70 5.08
CA VAL A 40 13.04 -1.33 5.61
C VAL A 40 12.03 -0.49 4.86
N LEU A 41 11.17 0.23 5.59
CA LEU A 41 10.38 1.33 5.05
C LEU A 41 11.02 2.65 5.46
N ARG A 42 11.19 3.58 4.52
CA ARG A 42 11.56 4.97 4.82
C ARG A 42 10.30 5.81 4.90
N GLY A 43 10.23 6.70 5.89
CA GLY A 43 9.10 7.61 5.99
C GLY A 43 9.10 8.63 4.84
N PRO A 44 8.02 8.70 4.03
CA PRO A 44 7.92 9.69 2.96
C PRO A 44 7.90 11.13 3.50
N PRO A 45 8.22 12.13 2.66
CA PRO A 45 8.00 13.54 2.98
C PRO A 45 6.56 13.80 3.42
N ASP A 46 6.37 14.85 4.22
CA ASP A 46 5.06 15.31 4.69
C ASP A 46 4.25 14.30 5.52
N SER A 47 4.87 13.19 5.91
CA SER A 47 4.30 12.19 6.81
C SER A 47 4.86 12.37 8.24
N PRO A 48 4.15 11.89 9.29
CA PRO A 48 4.69 11.89 10.65
C PRO A 48 5.87 10.92 10.84
N TYR A 49 6.29 10.25 9.77
CA TYR A 49 7.38 9.28 9.72
C TYR A 49 8.61 9.80 8.97
N MET A 50 8.53 11.00 8.37
CA MET A 50 9.59 11.61 7.59
C MET A 50 10.94 11.55 8.31
N GLY A 51 11.99 11.14 7.59
CA GLY A 51 13.35 10.98 8.13
C GLY A 51 13.57 9.66 8.88
N GLY A 52 12.51 8.92 9.21
CA GLY A 52 12.61 7.63 9.88
C GLY A 52 12.90 6.44 8.96
N GLU A 53 13.51 5.39 9.53
CA GLU A 53 13.73 4.09 8.91
C GLU A 53 13.13 2.97 9.76
N TYR A 54 12.20 2.20 9.20
CA TYR A 54 11.42 1.20 9.91
C TYR A 54 11.76 -0.20 9.42
N HIS A 55 12.65 -0.87 10.15
CA HIS A 55 13.03 -2.25 9.95
C HIS A 55 11.92 -3.21 10.41
N GLY A 56 11.70 -4.27 9.65
CA GLY A 56 10.78 -5.34 9.98
C GLY A 56 11.12 -6.65 9.28
N THR A 57 10.21 -7.63 9.40
CA THR A 57 10.37 -8.95 8.79
C THR A 57 9.15 -9.39 8.00
N LEU A 58 9.42 -10.18 6.95
CA LEU A 58 8.44 -11.01 6.26
C LEU A 58 8.81 -12.48 6.51
N ALA A 59 7.90 -13.25 7.10
CA ALA A 59 8.07 -14.69 7.28
C ALA A 59 7.15 -15.45 6.30
N PHE A 60 7.75 -16.03 5.27
CA PHE A 60 7.05 -16.76 4.23
C PHE A 60 6.78 -18.22 4.65
N PRO A 61 5.56 -18.73 4.45
CA PRO A 61 5.29 -20.14 4.65
C PRO A 61 5.94 -20.99 3.54
N ALA A 62 6.15 -22.28 3.80
CA ALA A 62 6.71 -23.20 2.80
C ALA A 62 5.85 -23.34 1.53
N GLN A 63 4.56 -22.98 1.63
CA GLN A 63 3.59 -22.97 0.53
C GLN A 63 3.53 -21.63 -0.24
N TYR A 64 4.39 -20.65 0.07
CA TYR A 64 4.48 -19.42 -0.72
C TYR A 64 4.77 -19.76 -2.20
N PRO A 65 4.10 -19.11 -3.18
CA PRO A 65 3.23 -17.94 -3.06
C PRO A 65 1.74 -18.25 -2.86
N PHE A 66 1.33 -19.48 -2.64
CA PHE A 66 -0.09 -19.82 -2.46
C PHE A 66 -0.65 -19.45 -1.09
N LYS A 67 0.23 -19.20 -0.12
CA LYS A 67 -0.11 -18.60 1.18
C LYS A 67 0.67 -17.31 1.40
N PRO A 68 0.05 -16.28 2.01
CA PRO A 68 0.70 -15.00 2.32
C PRO A 68 1.80 -15.13 3.37
N PRO A 69 2.75 -14.17 3.43
CA PRO A 69 3.67 -14.06 4.55
C PRO A 69 3.00 -13.52 5.83
N GLU A 70 3.64 -13.77 6.96
CA GLU A 70 3.44 -12.99 8.18
C GLU A 70 4.34 -11.74 8.15
N ILE A 71 3.81 -10.60 8.59
CA ILE A 71 4.50 -9.30 8.55
C ILE A 71 4.64 -8.77 9.98
N ARG A 72 5.83 -8.30 10.34
CA ARG A 72 6.11 -7.66 11.64
C ARG A 72 7.02 -6.45 11.46
N MET A 73 6.80 -5.41 12.26
CA MET A 73 7.72 -4.27 12.36
C MET A 73 8.57 -4.41 13.63
N ILE A 74 9.88 -4.26 13.52
CA ILE A 74 10.83 -4.32 14.65
C ILE A 74 11.04 -2.92 15.22
N THR A 75 11.25 -1.92 14.35
CA THR A 75 11.51 -0.54 14.78
C THR A 75 10.27 0.09 15.40
N PRO A 76 10.37 0.69 16.59
CA PRO A 76 9.28 1.47 17.18
C PRO A 76 8.87 2.63 16.27
N SER A 77 7.60 2.63 15.83
CA SER A 77 7.06 3.64 14.91
C SER A 77 5.92 4.47 15.47
N GLY A 78 5.31 4.02 16.58
CA GLY A 78 4.08 4.61 17.10
C GLY A 78 2.84 4.23 16.29
N ARG A 79 2.98 3.38 15.26
CA ARG A 79 1.89 2.85 14.43
C ARG A 79 1.61 1.38 14.69
N PHE A 80 2.67 0.58 14.83
CA PHE A 80 2.57 -0.85 15.12
C PHE A 80 3.34 -1.19 16.39
N GLN A 81 2.79 -2.12 17.18
CA GLN A 81 3.48 -2.72 18.31
C GLN A 81 4.70 -3.50 17.79
N PRO A 82 5.92 -3.20 18.26
CA PRO A 82 7.12 -3.91 17.83
C PRO A 82 7.01 -5.43 17.97
N ASN A 83 7.52 -6.15 16.99
CA ASN A 83 7.58 -7.61 16.91
C ASN A 83 6.22 -8.34 16.99
N THR A 84 5.12 -7.62 16.80
CA THR A 84 3.76 -8.16 16.76
C THR A 84 3.30 -8.31 15.31
N SER A 85 2.56 -9.39 15.03
CA SER A 85 1.99 -9.64 13.69
C SER A 85 1.03 -8.52 13.30
N ILE A 86 1.22 -7.98 12.10
CA ILE A 86 0.38 -6.93 11.52
C ILE A 86 -0.67 -7.58 10.64
N CYS A 87 -1.94 -7.24 10.87
CA CYS A 87 -3.04 -7.69 10.02
C CYS A 87 -3.27 -6.71 8.87
N THR A 88 -3.12 -7.20 7.64
CA THR A 88 -3.48 -6.52 6.38
C THR A 88 -4.14 -7.50 5.42
N THR A 89 -4.84 -7.00 4.39
CA THR A 89 -5.48 -7.84 3.35
C THR A 89 -4.50 -8.74 2.59
N PHE A 90 -3.20 -8.43 2.64
CA PHE A 90 -2.10 -9.19 2.04
C PHE A 90 -1.23 -9.94 3.08
N SER A 91 -1.72 -10.08 4.31
CA SER A 91 -1.09 -10.86 5.39
C SER A 91 -1.78 -12.20 5.62
N SER A 92 -1.17 -13.05 6.44
CA SER A 92 -1.71 -14.35 6.88
C SER A 92 -3.08 -14.33 7.57
N PHE A 93 -3.56 -13.16 8.00
CA PHE A 93 -4.89 -13.02 8.60
C PHE A 93 -6.04 -13.14 7.60
N HIS A 94 -5.80 -12.82 6.31
CA HIS A 94 -6.83 -12.81 5.27
C HIS A 94 -6.47 -13.72 4.09
N PRO A 95 -6.37 -15.05 4.29
CA PRO A 95 -5.93 -15.97 3.24
C PRO A 95 -6.88 -16.00 2.02
N ALA A 96 -8.16 -15.65 2.20
CA ALA A 96 -9.13 -15.57 1.11
C ALA A 96 -8.91 -14.33 0.20
N SER A 97 -8.34 -13.25 0.75
CA SER A 97 -8.05 -12.01 0.01
C SER A 97 -6.66 -12.02 -0.62
N TRP A 98 -5.85 -13.03 -0.31
CA TRP A 98 -4.49 -13.16 -0.80
C TRP A 98 -4.47 -13.48 -2.30
N ASN A 99 -3.68 -12.71 -3.06
CA ASN A 99 -3.39 -13.00 -4.46
C ASN A 99 -1.95 -13.54 -4.61
N PRO A 100 -1.75 -14.81 -5.03
CA PRO A 100 -0.42 -15.37 -5.26
C PRO A 100 0.45 -14.62 -6.27
N ALA A 101 -0.15 -13.75 -7.10
CA ALA A 101 0.58 -12.89 -8.04
C ALA A 101 1.25 -11.69 -7.36
N TRP A 102 0.86 -11.31 -6.14
CA TRP A 102 1.50 -10.20 -5.44
C TRP A 102 2.96 -10.51 -5.14
N SER A 103 3.83 -9.57 -5.54
CA SER A 103 5.27 -9.61 -5.31
C SER A 103 5.60 -9.03 -3.93
N VAL A 104 6.84 -9.24 -3.48
CA VAL A 104 7.40 -8.58 -2.29
C VAL A 104 7.32 -7.05 -2.45
N ALA A 105 7.61 -6.52 -3.65
CA ALA A 105 7.49 -5.09 -3.93
C ALA A 105 6.05 -4.58 -3.75
N SER A 106 5.05 -5.32 -4.25
CA SER A 106 3.64 -4.98 -4.06
C SER A 106 3.22 -5.08 -2.59
N ILE A 107 3.71 -6.07 -1.85
CA ILE A 107 3.48 -6.19 -0.39
C ILE A 107 4.03 -4.95 0.34
N LEU A 108 5.27 -4.53 0.07
CA LEU A 108 5.85 -3.36 0.72
C LEU A 108 5.13 -2.06 0.35
N THR A 109 4.68 -1.95 -0.90
CA THR A 109 3.87 -0.81 -1.35
C THR A 109 2.55 -0.74 -0.58
N GLY A 110 1.84 -1.87 -0.48
CA GLY A 110 0.61 -1.95 0.31
C GLY A 110 0.83 -1.70 1.81
N LEU A 111 1.93 -2.22 2.36
CA LEU A 111 2.29 -2.02 3.76
C LEU A 111 2.61 -0.55 4.05
N LEU A 112 3.32 0.14 3.15
CA LEU A 112 3.58 1.57 3.27
C LEU A 112 2.28 2.37 3.26
N SER A 113 1.37 2.09 2.31
CA SER A 113 0.05 2.75 2.29
C SER A 113 -0.70 2.56 3.60
N PHE A 114 -0.74 1.33 4.12
CA PHE A 114 -1.40 1.04 5.41
C PHE A 114 -0.68 1.64 6.63
N PHE A 115 0.65 1.80 6.55
CA PHE A 115 1.47 2.44 7.58
C PHE A 115 1.17 3.94 7.69
N LEU A 116 0.84 4.59 6.56
CA LEU A 116 0.50 6.00 6.49
C LEU A 116 -0.96 6.31 6.88
N ASP A 117 -1.81 5.29 6.90
CA ASP A 117 -3.20 5.41 7.32
C ASP A 117 -3.33 5.47 8.87
N ASP A 118 -4.47 5.97 9.35
CA ASP A 118 -4.84 6.07 10.76
C ASP A 118 -5.76 4.94 11.24
N GLU A 119 -6.18 4.02 10.36
CA GLU A 119 -6.97 2.84 10.75
C GLU A 119 -6.23 1.91 11.71
N ILE A 120 -6.86 1.49 12.81
CA ILE A 120 -6.22 0.61 13.81
C ILE A 120 -6.76 -0.81 13.65
N GLY A 121 -5.94 -1.66 13.03
CA GLY A 121 -6.12 -3.10 12.99
C GLY A 121 -5.27 -3.82 14.04
N THR A 122 -5.23 -5.16 13.95
CA THR A 122 -4.38 -6.01 14.80
C THR A 122 -2.92 -5.61 14.72
N GLY A 123 -2.28 -5.49 15.90
CA GLY A 123 -0.89 -5.03 16.02
C GLY A 123 -0.74 -3.51 15.92
N GLY A 124 -1.80 -2.75 15.68
CA GLY A 124 -1.78 -1.29 15.65
C GLY A 124 -1.76 -0.67 17.06
N ILE A 125 -1.05 0.44 17.20
CA ILE A 125 -1.04 1.29 18.40
C ILE A 125 -1.33 2.75 18.03
N ARG A 126 -1.73 3.55 19.02
CA ARG A 126 -1.94 5.00 18.86
C ARG A 126 -0.78 5.75 19.50
N ALA A 127 -0.04 6.49 18.69
CA ALA A 127 0.86 7.55 19.13
C ALA A 127 0.46 8.86 18.45
N THR A 128 0.67 9.96 19.14
CA THR A 128 0.51 11.32 18.63
C THR A 128 1.52 11.63 17.52
N ARG A 129 1.24 12.67 16.72
CA ARG A 129 2.18 13.13 15.69
C ARG A 129 3.56 13.46 16.24
N SER A 130 3.62 14.12 17.40
CA SER A 130 4.88 14.49 18.07
C SER A 130 5.68 13.25 18.47
N GLU A 131 5.02 12.24 19.04
CA GLU A 131 5.66 10.98 19.39
C GLU A 131 6.17 10.23 18.15
N ARG A 132 5.39 10.18 17.05
CA ARG A 132 5.82 9.56 15.79
C ARG A 132 7.07 10.24 15.21
N LEU A 133 7.13 11.58 15.24
CA LEU A 133 8.31 12.34 14.80
C LEU A 133 9.54 12.07 15.69
N LEU A 134 9.34 12.00 17.02
CA LEU A 134 10.41 11.64 17.95
C LEU A 134 10.92 10.20 17.74
N LEU A 135 10.03 9.27 17.40
CA LEU A 135 10.42 7.90 17.06
C LEU A 135 11.14 7.85 15.71
N ALA A 136 10.69 8.62 14.72
CA ALA A 136 11.35 8.76 13.42
C ALA A 136 12.81 9.22 13.59
N SER A 137 13.07 10.25 14.40
CA SER A 137 14.44 10.75 14.63
C SER A 137 15.36 9.76 15.36
N LYS A 138 14.81 8.80 16.11
CA LYS A 138 15.56 7.77 16.83
C LYS A 138 15.72 6.46 16.06
N SER A 139 14.91 6.26 15.02
CA SER A 139 14.73 4.98 14.33
C SER A 139 16.03 4.43 13.73
N ARG A 140 16.86 5.28 13.10
CA ARG A 140 18.15 4.90 12.52
C ARG A 140 19.13 4.39 13.58
N THR A 141 19.31 5.14 14.66
CA THR A 141 20.14 4.73 15.80
C THR A 141 19.67 3.42 16.41
N PHE A 142 18.35 3.24 16.54
CA PHE A 142 17.77 1.98 17.00
C PHE A 142 18.14 0.81 16.05
N ASN A 143 17.99 1.00 14.73
CA ASN A 143 18.29 -0.04 13.75
C ASN A 143 19.78 -0.41 13.74
N ARG A 144 20.68 0.56 13.90
CA ARG A 144 22.15 0.34 13.97
C ARG A 144 22.58 -0.54 15.13
N GLN A 145 21.77 -0.66 16.18
CA GLN A 145 22.03 -1.57 17.30
C GLN A 145 21.63 -3.03 16.98
N ASN A 146 20.85 -3.25 15.93
CA ASN A 146 20.40 -4.58 15.52
C ASN A 146 21.42 -5.23 14.56
N LYS A 147 22.05 -6.32 15.00
CA LYS A 147 23.06 -7.04 14.20
C LYS A 147 22.52 -7.50 12.83
N GLN A 148 21.29 -8.01 12.78
CA GLN A 148 20.71 -8.47 11.51
C GLN A 148 20.46 -7.31 10.55
N PHE A 149 20.08 -6.14 11.06
CA PHE A 149 19.95 -4.94 10.24
C PHE A 149 21.29 -4.53 9.64
N VAL A 150 22.34 -4.43 10.47
CA VAL A 150 23.69 -4.03 10.05
C VAL A 150 24.26 -5.01 9.02
N GLU A 151 24.06 -6.31 9.22
CA GLU A 151 24.52 -7.36 8.30
C GLU A 151 23.78 -7.30 6.96
N ILE A 152 22.45 -7.19 6.99
CA ILE A 152 21.62 -7.28 5.78
C ILE A 152 21.59 -5.96 5.00
N PHE A 153 21.65 -4.80 5.67
CA PHE A 153 21.48 -3.46 5.10
C PHE A 153 22.70 -2.55 5.31
N SER A 154 23.90 -3.12 5.17
CA SER A 154 25.16 -2.38 5.36
C SER A 154 25.28 -1.14 4.47
N ASP A 155 24.82 -1.19 3.22
CA ASP A 155 24.77 -0.06 2.29
C ASP A 155 23.84 1.08 2.75
N LEU A 156 22.80 0.78 3.54
CA LEU A 156 21.92 1.81 4.09
C LEU A 156 22.57 2.58 5.25
N LEU A 157 23.70 2.09 5.80
CA LEU A 157 24.46 2.77 6.85
C LEU A 157 25.32 3.91 6.31
N GLU A 158 25.76 3.81 5.05
CA GLU A 158 26.68 4.78 4.42
C GLU A 158 25.95 5.97 3.79
N ALA A 159 24.62 5.86 3.61
CA ALA A 159 23.77 6.89 3.03
C ALA A 159 23.38 7.98 4.06
N ASP A 160 24.36 8.59 4.71
CA ASP A 160 24.14 9.56 5.79
C ASP A 160 24.28 11.01 5.31
N ALA A 161 23.12 11.63 5.05
CA ALA A 161 22.84 12.91 5.68
C ALA A 161 21.71 12.65 6.69
N GLU A 162 22.01 12.78 7.99
CA GLU A 162 20.98 12.83 9.01
C GLU A 162 20.14 14.08 8.77
N PRO A 163 18.82 13.95 8.52
CA PRO A 163 17.98 15.13 8.39
C PRO A 163 17.92 15.82 9.75
N ASN A 164 18.35 17.09 9.79
CA ASN A 164 18.34 17.91 10.99
C ASN A 164 16.91 17.98 11.55
N LEU A 165 16.72 17.59 12.81
CA LEU A 165 15.43 17.58 13.48
C LEU A 165 14.74 18.96 13.45
N ASP A 166 15.51 20.04 13.57
CA ASP A 166 14.99 21.40 13.49
C ASP A 166 14.44 21.71 12.08
N GLN A 167 15.13 21.25 11.03
CA GLN A 167 14.65 21.39 9.64
C GLN A 167 13.40 20.55 9.35
N ILE A 168 13.27 19.37 9.99
CA ILE A 168 12.07 18.55 9.88
C ILE A 168 10.90 19.24 10.57
N LEU A 169 11.10 19.76 11.79
CA LEU A 169 10.06 20.46 12.54
C LEU A 169 9.63 21.76 11.84
N ASP A 170 10.56 22.49 11.23
CA ASP A 170 10.28 23.70 10.44
C ASP A 170 9.48 23.40 9.16
N LYS A 171 9.80 22.32 8.43
CA LYS A 171 9.00 21.88 7.26
C LYS A 171 7.67 21.25 7.64
N ALA A 172 7.59 20.66 8.84
CA ALA A 172 6.40 20.05 9.39
C ALA A 172 5.47 21.06 10.09
N ALA A 173 5.89 22.33 10.20
CA ALA A 173 5.02 23.42 10.60
C ALA A 173 3.88 23.54 9.59
N PRO A 174 2.63 23.70 10.04
CA PRO A 174 1.52 23.84 9.11
C PRO A 174 1.80 25.03 8.20
N HIS A 175 1.68 24.83 6.88
CA HIS A 175 1.45 25.94 5.97
C HIS A 175 0.42 26.87 6.61
N PRO A 176 0.59 28.21 6.51
CA PRO A 176 -0.41 29.15 7.03
C PRO A 176 -1.77 28.66 6.54
N LEU A 177 -2.66 28.39 7.51
CA LEU A 177 -3.99 27.83 7.27
C LEU A 177 -4.54 28.52 6.03
N LEU A 178 -4.71 27.76 4.94
CA LEU A 178 -5.50 28.26 3.84
C LEU A 178 -6.80 28.77 4.48
N PRO A 179 -7.22 30.01 4.20
CA PRO A 179 -8.45 30.53 4.75
C PRO A 179 -9.54 29.48 4.49
N PRO A 180 -10.45 29.24 5.45
CA PRO A 180 -11.47 28.21 5.29
C PRO A 180 -12.12 28.40 3.93
N ALA A 181 -12.20 27.31 3.16
CA ALA A 181 -12.88 27.35 1.88
C ALA A 181 -14.24 28.03 2.08
N PRO A 182 -14.64 28.96 1.19
CA PRO A 182 -15.93 29.61 1.32
C PRO A 182 -17.00 28.52 1.50
N PRO A 183 -17.99 28.72 2.38
CA PRO A 183 -18.95 27.69 2.72
C PRO A 183 -19.50 27.11 1.43
N SER A 184 -19.29 25.79 1.24
CA SER A 184 -19.92 25.06 0.15
C SER A 184 -21.39 25.41 0.20
N GLN A 185 -21.91 25.99 -0.89
CA GLN A 185 -23.34 26.19 -1.04
C GLN A 185 -24.02 24.88 -0.64
N PRO A 186 -25.10 24.92 0.17
CA PRO A 186 -25.79 23.69 0.54
C PRO A 186 -26.11 22.96 -0.75
N HIS A 187 -25.45 21.82 -0.93
CA HIS A 187 -25.74 20.94 -2.03
C HIS A 187 -27.20 20.58 -1.80
N LEU A 188 -28.09 21.17 -2.59
CA LEU A 188 -29.45 20.68 -2.70
C LEU A 188 -29.31 19.18 -2.85
N LEU A 189 -29.97 18.43 -1.96
CA LEU A 189 -30.19 17.01 -2.15
C LEU A 189 -30.74 16.87 -3.56
N GLN A 190 -29.86 16.53 -4.51
CA GLN A 190 -30.27 15.94 -5.75
C GLN A 190 -30.76 14.56 -5.33
N THR A 191 -32.05 14.52 -4.99
CA THR A 191 -32.82 13.31 -5.18
C THR A 191 -32.44 12.82 -6.57
N SER A 192 -31.83 11.65 -6.64
CA SER A 192 -31.58 10.99 -7.90
C SER A 192 -32.95 10.70 -8.50
N ALA A 193 -33.46 11.62 -9.31
CA ALA A 193 -34.58 11.36 -10.18
C ALA A 193 -34.13 10.20 -11.07
N SER A 194 -34.76 9.04 -10.87
CA SER A 194 -34.62 7.93 -11.78
C SER A 194 -34.92 8.44 -13.18
N LYS A 195 -33.99 8.18 -14.09
CA LYS A 195 -34.13 8.51 -15.51
C LYS A 195 -35.44 7.89 -16.01
N PRO A 196 -36.39 8.65 -16.61
CA PRO A 196 -37.65 8.06 -17.05
C PRO A 196 -37.35 7.00 -18.10
N GLU A 197 -37.87 5.80 -17.87
CA GLU A 197 -37.78 4.68 -18.80
C GLU A 197 -38.47 5.09 -20.10
N ARG A 198 -37.72 5.12 -21.21
CA ARG A 198 -38.28 5.54 -22.50
C ARG A 198 -39.37 4.55 -22.91
N SER A 199 -40.54 5.08 -23.23
CA SER A 199 -41.69 4.32 -23.73
C SER A 199 -41.27 3.36 -24.83
N THR A 200 -41.83 2.13 -24.80
CA THR A 200 -41.60 1.08 -25.80
C THR A 200 -41.84 1.59 -27.22
N TRP A 201 -42.73 2.57 -27.41
CA TRP A 201 -42.96 3.27 -28.67
C TRP A 201 -41.68 3.89 -29.25
N GLU A 202 -40.86 4.57 -28.43
CA GLU A 202 -39.64 5.22 -28.93
C GLU A 202 -38.54 4.22 -29.32
N ARG A 203 -38.53 3.03 -28.70
CA ARG A 203 -37.54 1.98 -29.00
C ARG A 203 -37.81 1.30 -30.34
N TRP A 204 -39.08 1.20 -30.75
CA TRP A 204 -39.48 0.46 -31.97
C TRP A 204 -39.87 1.35 -33.15
N ARG A 205 -39.97 2.68 -32.96
CA ARG A 205 -40.45 3.60 -34.00
C ARG A 205 -39.66 3.50 -35.31
N TRP A 206 -38.35 3.33 -35.24
CA TRP A 206 -37.51 3.18 -36.45
C TRP A 206 -37.65 1.82 -37.12
N ALA A 207 -37.86 0.75 -36.35
CA ALA A 207 -38.11 -0.58 -36.90
C ALA A 207 -39.47 -0.64 -37.63
N ILE A 208 -40.49 0.03 -37.08
CA ILE A 208 -41.82 0.13 -37.70
C ILE A 208 -41.77 0.94 -39.00
N LEU A 209 -41.07 2.09 -39.00
CA LEU A 209 -40.88 2.90 -40.21
C LEU A 209 -40.11 2.14 -41.30
N LEU A 210 -39.10 1.35 -40.94
CA LEU A 210 -38.37 0.51 -41.89
C LEU A 210 -39.25 -0.60 -42.48
N LEU A 211 -40.07 -1.27 -41.67
CA LEU A 211 -41.00 -2.30 -42.16
C LEU A 211 -42.05 -1.71 -43.11
N LEU A 212 -42.60 -0.52 -42.79
CA LEU A 212 -43.54 0.18 -43.67
C LEU A 212 -42.90 0.59 -45.00
N ALA A 213 -41.66 1.10 -44.97
CA ALA A 213 -40.93 1.46 -46.19
C ALA A 213 -40.68 0.24 -47.11
N VAL A 214 -40.32 -0.91 -46.54
CA VAL A 214 -40.14 -2.16 -47.30
C VAL A 214 -41.47 -2.67 -47.87
N LEU A 215 -42.57 -2.54 -47.13
CA LEU A 215 -43.90 -2.93 -47.60
C LEU A 215 -44.37 -2.05 -48.78
N ILE A 216 -44.19 -0.73 -48.67
CA ILE A 216 -44.55 0.23 -49.73
C ILE A 216 -43.69 0.00 -51.00
N SER A 217 -42.41 -0.32 -50.83
CA SER A 217 -41.51 -0.64 -51.95
C SER A 217 -41.94 -1.93 -52.68
N ARG A 218 -42.47 -2.93 -51.97
CA ARG A 218 -42.98 -4.16 -52.60
C ARG A 218 -44.32 -4.01 -53.31
N ILE A 219 -45.15 -3.06 -52.90
CA ILE A 219 -46.43 -2.76 -53.56
C ILE A 219 -46.23 -1.92 -54.83
N SER A 220 -45.14 -1.15 -54.93
CA SER A 220 -44.85 -0.32 -56.12
C SER A 220 -44.17 -1.07 -57.28
N HIS A 221 -43.94 -2.39 -57.15
CA HIS A 221 -43.31 -3.22 -58.19
C HIS A 221 -44.24 -4.33 -58.74
N HIS A 222 -45.55 -4.20 -58.56
CA HIS A 222 -46.59 -4.98 -59.25
C HIS A 222 -47.56 -4.03 -59.97
#